data_AF-A0A8E0S558-F1
#
_entry.id   AF-A0A8E0S558-F1
#
_cell.length_a   1.000
_cell.length_b   1.000
_cell.length_c   1.000
_cell.angle_alpha   90.00
_cell.angle_beta   90.00
_cell.angle_gamma   90.00
#
_symmetry.space_group_name_H-M   'P 1'
#
loop_
_entity.id
_entity.type
_entity.pdbx_description
1 polymer ?
#
loop_
_entity_poly.entity_id
_entity_poly.type
_entity_poly.pdbx_seq_one_letter_code
_entity_poly.pdbx_strand_id
1 'polypeptide(L)'
;MLNPDSLIDSTEFIPHWYDEPWRVRSWDGLCRRSPRIHCVNLDKGKRDNAKSPEFQTQVRTILQKYKAYFEDRAPCEAEPFKPDARIRSCWVNYNLYGLCQVTDKPITLPGTDIFPGLVAKSEKKVTHRVRFTPRYSGIYHPLGVYVNPGEAFSWKVLHSTTDVSNFYFVYSTFKDGLPNTENWKRWPYHCHTIALTDNGTLATPMGGVLFLRMLKETENITIELTDVYRHPWFDLLSDSSIEDWENERKRYNGVPWMAFISDNLHVSLPTKDITKMSTEDLVYVMTYHDNSIKLMHNVRGTHWDQSTSQGFSTDVQLSIGWGHSGTPVMGYLPWIIAFTDMEFIKNKSAIGMTHEFGHNLQNSAATFINGREVTNNVYHFFVRGHLCNLTAYGFDVHPGFGESDMNDIIQTWKGTDFRGVNLGYYNWLGITFGEGLIVSLWRAMTQYTPLIKSDTDRAHLFLKTMCQETEHNILPWQELFHFPINDTLRQECGQYQCFFPDDKLTKMVPTFVDRVLAKYNNSCVRTPKKQVETKFDIFYGLFTKRSQWIFFE
;
A
#
# COMPACT_ATOMS: atom_id res chain seq x y z
N MET A 1 -17.89 -29.51 -38.14
CA MET A 1 -16.55 -30.12 -37.95
C MET A 1 -15.53 -28.99 -37.91
N LEU A 2 -14.70 -28.92 -36.89
CA LEU A 2 -13.62 -27.93 -36.77
C LEU A 2 -12.38 -28.42 -37.55
N ASN A 3 -11.70 -27.50 -38.24
CA ASN A 3 -10.49 -27.78 -39.00
C ASN A 3 -9.33 -28.17 -38.06
N PRO A 4 -8.75 -29.38 -38.19
CA PRO A 4 -7.67 -29.86 -37.33
C PRO A 4 -6.35 -29.08 -37.48
N ASP A 5 -6.19 -28.27 -38.53
CA ASP A 5 -4.96 -27.50 -38.81
C ASP A 5 -5.05 -26.01 -38.39
N SER A 6 -6.06 -25.63 -37.60
CA SER A 6 -6.18 -24.27 -37.07
C SER A 6 -5.17 -24.03 -35.95
N LEU A 7 -4.19 -23.14 -36.19
CA LEU A 7 -3.23 -22.62 -35.19
C LEU A 7 -3.86 -21.66 -34.15
N ILE A 8 -5.18 -21.58 -34.09
CA ILE A 8 -5.90 -20.86 -33.03
C ILE A 8 -5.97 -21.79 -31.82
N ASP A 9 -5.35 -21.42 -30.70
CA ASP A 9 -5.65 -22.01 -29.40
C ASP A 9 -7.15 -21.77 -29.13
N SER A 10 -7.97 -22.77 -29.47
CA SER A 10 -9.45 -22.75 -29.50
C SER A 10 -10.11 -22.45 -28.15
N THR A 11 -9.32 -22.15 -27.13
CA THR A 11 -9.79 -22.00 -25.78
C THR A 11 -10.31 -20.60 -25.49
N GLU A 12 -9.97 -19.56 -26.26
CA GLU A 12 -10.47 -18.18 -26.06
C GLU A 12 -11.98 -17.99 -26.34
N PHE A 13 -12.63 -18.93 -27.04
CA PHE A 13 -14.00 -18.75 -27.54
C PHE A 13 -15.08 -19.64 -26.92
N ILE A 14 -14.83 -20.33 -25.80
CA ILE A 14 -15.89 -21.10 -25.12
C ILE A 14 -16.83 -20.11 -24.41
N PRO A 15 -18.11 -20.00 -24.81
CA PRO A 15 -19.04 -19.07 -24.19
C PRO A 15 -19.39 -19.49 -22.75
N HIS A 16 -19.68 -18.51 -21.89
CA HIS A 16 -20.06 -18.75 -20.49
C HIS A 16 -21.19 -19.79 -20.40
N TRP A 17 -22.28 -19.64 -21.17
CA TRP A 17 -23.40 -20.60 -21.24
C TRP A 17 -23.02 -22.07 -21.52
N TYR A 18 -21.81 -22.37 -22.01
CA TYR A 18 -21.29 -23.72 -22.16
C TYR A 18 -20.41 -24.18 -20.98
N ASP A 19 -19.58 -23.28 -20.44
CA ASP A 19 -18.54 -23.58 -19.45
C ASP A 19 -19.11 -24.01 -18.08
N GLU A 20 -20.21 -23.38 -17.68
CA GLU A 20 -20.70 -23.37 -16.29
C GLU A 20 -21.74 -24.49 -16.07
N PRO A 21 -22.58 -24.88 -17.05
CA PRO A 21 -23.24 -26.19 -17.02
C PRO A 21 -22.28 -27.38 -16.99
N TRP A 22 -21.09 -27.25 -17.58
CA TRP A 22 -20.07 -28.30 -17.50
C TRP A 22 -19.48 -28.40 -16.08
N ARG A 23 -19.17 -27.27 -15.45
CA ARG A 23 -18.73 -27.18 -14.05
C ARG A 23 -19.78 -27.68 -13.06
N VAL A 24 -21.07 -27.44 -13.32
CA VAL A 24 -22.16 -28.04 -12.55
C VAL A 24 -22.13 -29.56 -12.62
N ARG A 25 -21.85 -30.14 -13.79
CA ARG A 25 -21.93 -31.59 -14.00
C ARG A 25 -20.69 -32.36 -13.54
N SER A 26 -19.49 -31.77 -13.60
CA SER A 26 -18.24 -32.49 -13.36
C SER A 26 -17.28 -31.80 -12.37
N TRP A 27 -16.69 -32.59 -11.48
CA TRP A 27 -15.59 -32.16 -10.60
C TRP A 27 -14.40 -31.65 -11.42
N ASP A 28 -13.99 -32.39 -12.45
CA ASP A 28 -12.93 -31.95 -13.37
C ASP A 28 -13.28 -30.63 -14.05
N GLY A 29 -14.58 -30.37 -14.26
CA GLY A 29 -15.09 -29.09 -14.71
C GLY A 29 -14.76 -27.97 -13.74
N LEU A 30 -15.15 -28.13 -12.47
CA LEU A 30 -14.82 -27.16 -11.42
C LEU A 30 -13.32 -26.96 -11.30
N CYS A 31 -12.51 -28.00 -11.46
CA CYS A 31 -11.07 -27.97 -11.24
C CYS A 31 -10.24 -27.46 -12.43
N ARG A 32 -10.84 -27.29 -13.61
CA ARG A 32 -10.09 -26.90 -14.81
C ARG A 32 -10.24 -25.41 -15.08
N ARG A 33 -9.10 -24.70 -15.16
CA ARG A 33 -8.95 -23.27 -15.55
C ARG A 33 -9.81 -22.30 -14.71
N SER A 34 -9.38 -21.06 -14.59
CA SER A 34 -10.15 -20.04 -13.85
C SER A 34 -11.53 -19.79 -14.49
N PRO A 35 -12.55 -19.36 -13.71
CA PRO A 35 -13.83 -18.94 -14.27
C PRO A 35 -13.63 -17.76 -15.22
N ARG A 36 -14.48 -17.67 -16.24
CA ARG A 36 -14.43 -16.55 -17.20
C ARG A 36 -14.90 -15.23 -16.59
N ILE A 37 -15.81 -15.30 -15.62
CA ILE A 37 -16.27 -14.14 -14.86
C ILE A 37 -15.45 -14.08 -13.57
N HIS A 38 -14.60 -13.07 -13.46
CA HIS A 38 -13.71 -12.88 -12.31
C HIS A 38 -14.31 -11.86 -11.33
N CYS A 39 -15.00 -12.35 -10.30
CA CYS A 39 -15.82 -11.51 -9.41
C CYS A 39 -15.04 -10.75 -8.31
N VAL A 40 -13.70 -10.85 -8.28
CA VAL A 40 -12.84 -10.06 -7.37
C VAL A 40 -12.82 -8.58 -7.76
N ASN A 41 -12.80 -8.29 -9.07
CA ASN A 41 -12.67 -6.95 -9.63
C ASN A 41 -13.81 -6.68 -10.61
N LEU A 42 -15.02 -6.47 -10.09
CA LEU A 42 -16.20 -6.20 -10.93
C LEU A 42 -16.11 -4.84 -11.65
N ASP A 43 -15.08 -4.03 -11.38
CA ASP A 43 -14.77 -2.86 -12.19
C ASP A 43 -14.30 -3.20 -13.62
N LYS A 44 -13.85 -4.45 -13.89
CA LYS A 44 -13.37 -4.91 -15.20
C LYS A 44 -14.14 -6.15 -15.68
N GLY A 45 -14.95 -6.04 -16.76
CA GLY A 45 -15.54 -7.21 -17.45
C GLY A 45 -17.04 -7.15 -17.77
N LYS A 46 -17.60 -8.28 -18.24
CA LYS A 46 -19.00 -8.47 -18.69
C LYS A 46 -19.98 -8.55 -17.51
N ARG A 47 -20.29 -7.40 -16.91
CA ARG A 47 -21.05 -7.25 -15.66
C ARG A 47 -22.50 -7.77 -15.70
N ASP A 48 -23.16 -7.70 -16.84
CA ASP A 48 -24.57 -8.10 -16.95
C ASP A 48 -24.74 -9.62 -16.85
N ASN A 49 -23.79 -10.39 -17.39
CA ASN A 49 -23.82 -11.84 -17.33
C ASN A 49 -23.71 -12.36 -15.90
N ALA A 50 -22.90 -11.70 -15.06
CA ALA A 50 -22.78 -12.07 -13.66
C ALA A 50 -24.10 -11.87 -12.89
N LYS A 51 -24.99 -10.99 -13.37
CA LYS A 51 -26.28 -10.71 -12.75
C LYS A 51 -27.42 -11.53 -13.35
N SER A 52 -27.20 -12.30 -14.42
CA SER A 52 -28.29 -13.03 -15.07
C SER A 52 -28.86 -14.13 -14.16
N PRO A 53 -30.19 -14.35 -14.17
CA PRO A 53 -30.81 -15.41 -13.38
C PRO A 53 -30.22 -16.80 -13.66
N GLU A 54 -29.88 -17.08 -14.92
CA GLU A 54 -29.30 -18.35 -15.35
C GLU A 54 -27.93 -18.56 -14.72
N PHE A 55 -27.05 -17.54 -14.75
CA PHE A 55 -25.73 -17.63 -14.17
C PHE A 55 -25.81 -17.77 -12.65
N GLN A 56 -26.62 -16.95 -11.96
CA GLN A 56 -26.79 -17.05 -10.51
C GLN A 56 -27.35 -18.43 -10.07
N THR A 57 -28.25 -19.02 -10.86
CA THR A 57 -28.74 -20.39 -10.62
C THR A 57 -27.61 -21.42 -10.73
N GLN A 58 -26.75 -21.30 -11.72
CA GLN A 58 -25.60 -22.19 -11.90
C GLN A 58 -24.57 -22.02 -10.79
N VAL A 59 -24.24 -20.77 -10.40
CA VAL A 59 -23.37 -20.48 -9.26
C VAL A 59 -23.89 -21.16 -8.00
N ARG A 60 -25.17 -20.97 -7.67
CA ARG A 60 -25.79 -21.61 -6.50
C ARG A 60 -25.71 -23.14 -6.59
N THR A 61 -25.97 -23.71 -7.75
CA THR A 61 -25.91 -25.17 -7.97
C THR A 61 -24.49 -25.71 -7.75
N ILE A 62 -23.46 -25.03 -8.28
CA ILE A 62 -22.04 -25.39 -8.07
C ILE A 62 -21.73 -25.34 -6.57
N LEU A 63 -22.05 -24.23 -5.92
CA LEU A 63 -21.72 -24.01 -4.51
C LEU A 63 -22.38 -25.05 -3.60
N GLN A 64 -23.66 -25.38 -3.84
CA GLN A 64 -24.39 -26.42 -3.08
C GLN A 64 -23.83 -27.81 -3.33
N LYS A 65 -23.60 -28.18 -4.59
CA LYS A 65 -23.14 -29.52 -4.97
C LYS A 65 -21.82 -29.90 -4.30
N TYR A 66 -20.89 -28.95 -4.23
CA TYR A 66 -19.53 -29.20 -3.72
C TYR A 66 -19.31 -28.74 -2.29
N LYS A 67 -20.34 -28.16 -1.63
CA LYS A 67 -20.26 -27.58 -0.28
C LYS A 67 -19.55 -28.48 0.74
N ALA A 68 -20.01 -29.72 0.87
CA ALA A 68 -19.49 -30.67 1.86
C ALA A 68 -17.99 -30.97 1.70
N TYR A 69 -17.47 -30.95 0.47
CA TYR A 69 -16.03 -31.17 0.22
C TYR A 69 -15.18 -30.04 0.80
N PHE A 70 -15.62 -28.80 0.61
CA PHE A 70 -14.89 -27.60 1.03
C PHE A 70 -15.09 -27.28 2.51
N GLU A 71 -16.25 -27.61 3.09
CA GLU A 71 -16.53 -27.38 4.52
C GLU A 71 -15.55 -28.11 5.44
N ASP A 72 -15.31 -29.39 5.18
CA ASP A 72 -14.43 -30.26 5.98
C ASP A 72 -12.92 -29.92 5.83
N ARG A 73 -12.57 -28.96 4.96
CA ARG A 73 -11.18 -28.63 4.59
C ARG A 73 -10.89 -27.13 4.56
N ALA A 74 -11.80 -26.31 5.08
CA ALA A 74 -11.73 -24.86 4.95
C ALA A 74 -10.40 -24.32 5.50
N PRO A 75 -9.67 -23.48 4.76
CA PRO A 75 -8.37 -22.97 5.22
C PRO A 75 -8.56 -22.06 6.44
N CYS A 76 -7.76 -22.30 7.48
CA CYS A 76 -7.66 -21.41 8.63
C CYS A 76 -6.22 -21.30 9.12
N GLU A 77 -5.95 -20.37 10.04
CA GLU A 77 -4.59 -20.17 10.55
C GLU A 77 -4.05 -21.39 11.32
N ALA A 78 -4.90 -22.03 12.13
CA ALA A 78 -4.52 -23.20 12.92
C ALA A 78 -4.26 -24.43 12.05
N GLU A 79 -4.99 -24.58 10.95
CA GLU A 79 -4.86 -25.68 10.00
C GLU A 79 -4.78 -25.14 8.55
N PRO A 80 -3.59 -24.68 8.12
CA PRO A 80 -3.43 -24.14 6.77
C PRO A 80 -3.64 -25.22 5.72
N PHE A 81 -4.51 -24.96 4.74
CA PHE A 81 -4.79 -25.88 3.66
C PHE A 81 -3.61 -25.94 2.69
N LYS A 82 -3.18 -27.15 2.31
CA LYS A 82 -2.07 -27.39 1.38
C LYS A 82 -2.62 -28.00 0.08
N PRO A 83 -2.97 -27.17 -0.93
CA PRO A 83 -3.49 -27.68 -2.20
C PRO A 83 -2.39 -28.37 -3.01
N ASP A 84 -2.63 -29.62 -3.42
CA ASP A 84 -1.84 -30.25 -4.49
C ASP A 84 -2.17 -29.60 -5.85
N ALA A 85 -1.33 -29.84 -6.86
CA ALA A 85 -1.50 -29.24 -8.19
C ALA A 85 -2.82 -29.61 -8.88
N ARG A 86 -3.43 -30.76 -8.54
CA ARG A 86 -4.68 -31.24 -9.14
C ARG A 86 -5.89 -30.52 -8.56
N ILE A 87 -5.87 -30.21 -7.26
CA ILE A 87 -7.03 -29.64 -6.56
C ILE A 87 -6.95 -28.14 -6.35
N ARG A 88 -5.77 -27.52 -6.49
CA ARG A 88 -5.57 -26.06 -6.33
C ARG A 88 -6.59 -25.23 -7.09
N SER A 89 -6.77 -25.54 -8.37
CA SER A 89 -7.72 -24.83 -9.23
C SER A 89 -9.18 -25.04 -8.79
N CYS A 90 -9.54 -26.20 -8.23
CA CYS A 90 -10.90 -26.42 -7.71
C CYS A 90 -11.24 -25.43 -6.59
N TRP A 91 -10.31 -25.22 -5.67
CA TRP A 91 -10.46 -24.30 -4.54
C TRP A 91 -10.53 -22.85 -4.99
N VAL A 92 -9.62 -22.45 -5.87
CA VAL A 92 -9.61 -21.10 -6.43
C VAL A 92 -10.92 -20.82 -7.16
N ASN A 93 -11.42 -21.78 -7.95
CA ASN A 93 -12.65 -21.63 -8.70
C ASN A 93 -13.89 -21.60 -7.80
N TYR A 94 -13.96 -22.48 -6.79
CA TYR A 94 -15.04 -22.47 -5.80
C TYR A 94 -15.11 -21.13 -5.05
N ASN A 95 -13.95 -20.62 -4.62
CA ASN A 95 -13.83 -19.31 -3.99
C ASN A 95 -14.34 -18.19 -4.91
N LEU A 96 -13.89 -18.15 -6.17
CA LEU A 96 -14.32 -17.16 -7.16
C LEU A 96 -15.83 -17.23 -7.43
N TYR A 97 -16.42 -18.42 -7.55
CA TYR A 97 -17.87 -18.58 -7.68
C TYR A 97 -18.62 -18.14 -6.42
N GLY A 98 -18.06 -18.38 -5.24
CA GLY A 98 -18.58 -17.85 -3.98
C GLY A 98 -18.72 -16.33 -4.04
N LEU A 99 -17.67 -15.65 -4.51
CA LEU A 99 -17.63 -14.19 -4.67
C LEU A 99 -18.52 -13.66 -5.80
N CYS A 100 -19.05 -14.51 -6.68
CA CYS A 100 -19.96 -14.11 -7.75
C CYS A 100 -21.44 -14.03 -7.35
N GLN A 101 -21.78 -14.41 -6.12
CA GLN A 101 -23.17 -14.43 -5.66
C GLN A 101 -23.74 -13.01 -5.52
N VAL A 102 -24.85 -12.74 -6.19
CA VAL A 102 -25.60 -11.49 -6.09
C VAL A 102 -27.00 -11.81 -5.54
N THR A 103 -27.10 -11.96 -4.22
CA THR A 103 -28.34 -12.38 -3.53
C THR A 103 -28.33 -11.93 -2.07
N ASP A 104 -29.51 -11.84 -1.46
CA ASP A 104 -29.73 -11.67 -0.02
C ASP A 104 -29.52 -12.97 0.79
N LYS A 105 -29.42 -14.13 0.12
CA LYS A 105 -29.27 -15.46 0.73
C LYS A 105 -28.15 -16.28 0.07
N PRO A 106 -26.89 -15.82 0.15
CA PRO A 106 -25.75 -16.51 -0.41
C PRO A 106 -25.45 -17.77 0.38
N ILE A 107 -24.70 -18.66 -0.25
CA ILE A 107 -23.99 -19.73 0.42
C ILE A 107 -22.68 -19.11 0.93
N THR A 108 -22.60 -18.94 2.24
CA THR A 108 -21.39 -18.48 2.93
C THR A 108 -20.23 -19.42 2.64
N LEU A 109 -19.04 -18.86 2.44
CA LEU A 109 -17.84 -19.68 2.30
C LEU A 109 -17.46 -20.27 3.66
N PRO A 110 -17.14 -21.58 3.75
CA PRO A 110 -16.74 -22.21 5.01
C PRO A 110 -15.53 -21.55 5.67
N GLY A 111 -15.42 -21.55 6.99
CA GLY A 111 -14.27 -20.97 7.72
C GLY A 111 -14.28 -19.44 7.82
N THR A 112 -15.29 -18.77 7.27
CA THR A 112 -15.45 -17.30 7.39
C THR A 112 -15.81 -16.86 8.81
N ASP A 113 -16.30 -17.79 9.62
CA ASP A 113 -16.51 -17.64 11.04
C ASP A 113 -15.20 -17.56 11.85
N ILE A 114 -14.10 -18.06 11.29
CA ILE A 114 -12.75 -17.94 11.84
C ILE A 114 -12.05 -16.69 11.29
N PHE A 115 -12.03 -16.53 9.97
CA PHE A 115 -11.46 -15.36 9.31
C PHE A 115 -12.36 -14.91 8.15
N PRO A 116 -12.91 -13.68 8.17
CA PRO A 116 -12.52 -12.58 9.05
C PRO A 116 -13.14 -12.61 10.44
N GLY A 117 -14.06 -13.55 10.69
CA GLY A 117 -14.76 -13.70 11.96
C GLY A 117 -16.23 -13.31 11.86
N LEU A 118 -17.03 -13.80 12.81
CA LEU A 118 -18.41 -13.37 13.00
C LEU A 118 -18.52 -12.23 13.99
N VAL A 119 -19.51 -11.36 13.77
CA VAL A 119 -19.93 -10.40 14.79
C VAL A 119 -20.44 -11.16 16.02
N ALA A 120 -20.09 -10.67 17.21
CA ALA A 120 -20.56 -11.21 18.48
C ALA A 120 -22.09 -11.18 18.56
N LYS A 121 -22.68 -12.24 19.12
CA LYS A 121 -24.15 -12.40 19.25
C LYS A 121 -24.84 -11.28 20.06
N SER A 122 -24.08 -10.55 20.89
CA SER A 122 -24.57 -9.43 21.69
C SER A 122 -24.74 -8.14 20.88
N GLU A 123 -24.07 -8.02 19.73
CA GLU A 123 -24.17 -6.84 18.88
C GLU A 123 -25.51 -6.79 18.18
N LYS A 124 -26.02 -5.57 18.00
CA LYS A 124 -27.30 -5.33 17.35
C LYS A 124 -27.09 -4.74 15.97
N LYS A 125 -27.91 -5.21 15.04
CA LYS A 125 -28.07 -4.56 13.74
C LYS A 125 -28.61 -3.15 13.92
N VAL A 126 -28.17 -2.24 13.07
CA VAL A 126 -28.56 -0.84 13.07
C VAL A 126 -28.95 -0.37 11.68
N THR A 127 -29.75 0.70 11.64
CA THR A 127 -29.77 1.60 10.49
C THR A 127 -28.67 2.63 10.70
N HIS A 128 -27.76 2.73 9.74
CA HIS A 128 -26.60 3.60 9.76
C HIS A 128 -26.64 4.52 8.54
N ARG A 129 -26.68 5.82 8.78
CA ARG A 129 -26.74 6.81 7.71
C ARG A 129 -25.41 7.55 7.68
N VAL A 130 -24.78 7.57 6.51
CA VAL A 130 -23.45 8.14 6.31
C VAL A 130 -23.45 9.09 5.13
N ARG A 131 -22.90 10.28 5.35
CA ARG A 131 -22.68 11.30 4.33
C ARG A 131 -21.19 11.49 4.10
N PHE A 132 -20.77 11.39 2.85
CA PHE A 132 -19.41 11.66 2.40
C PHE A 132 -19.35 12.98 1.66
N THR A 133 -18.25 13.71 1.88
CA THR A 133 -17.78 14.79 1.00
C THR A 133 -16.35 14.47 0.55
N PRO A 134 -16.19 13.42 -0.27
CA PRO A 134 -14.91 12.74 -0.46
C PRO A 134 -13.96 13.59 -1.28
N ARG A 135 -12.73 13.71 -0.78
CA ARG A 135 -11.77 14.71 -1.27
C ARG A 135 -11.07 14.34 -2.58
N TYR A 136 -10.92 13.05 -2.83
CA TYR A 136 -10.25 12.49 -4.01
C TYR A 136 -10.90 11.17 -4.41
N SER A 137 -10.77 10.79 -5.68
CA SER A 137 -11.06 9.42 -6.10
C SER A 137 -10.19 8.43 -5.31
N GLY A 138 -10.81 7.42 -4.71
CA GLY A 138 -10.13 6.44 -3.86
C GLY A 138 -10.84 5.09 -3.84
N ILE A 139 -10.11 4.07 -3.41
CA ILE A 139 -10.59 2.67 -3.42
C ILE A 139 -11.24 2.28 -2.08
N TYR A 140 -10.89 2.94 -0.97
CA TYR A 140 -11.31 2.53 0.37
C TYR A 140 -11.70 3.73 1.23
N HIS A 141 -12.96 4.17 1.12
CA HIS A 141 -13.56 5.13 2.04
C HIS A 141 -14.43 4.38 3.06
N PRO A 142 -14.03 4.24 4.34
CA PRO A 142 -14.77 3.43 5.30
C PRO A 142 -16.19 3.93 5.55
N LEU A 143 -17.16 3.03 5.63
CA LEU A 143 -18.57 3.36 5.90
C LEU A 143 -18.94 3.29 7.39
N GLY A 144 -18.01 3.02 8.30
CA GLY A 144 -18.29 2.89 9.74
C GLY A 144 -19.00 1.60 10.15
N VAL A 145 -19.14 0.63 9.24
CA VAL A 145 -19.92 -0.58 9.46
C VAL A 145 -19.21 -1.86 9.00
N TYR A 146 -19.62 -2.96 9.61
CA TYR A 146 -19.26 -4.33 9.30
C TYR A 146 -20.49 -5.09 8.83
N VAL A 147 -20.31 -5.96 7.84
CA VAL A 147 -21.34 -6.90 7.37
C VAL A 147 -20.94 -8.33 7.72
N ASN A 148 -21.82 -9.06 8.38
CA ASN A 148 -21.55 -10.45 8.79
C ASN A 148 -21.61 -11.38 7.57
N PRO A 149 -20.75 -12.42 7.47
CA PRO A 149 -20.84 -13.38 6.38
C PRO A 149 -22.22 -14.05 6.31
N GLY A 150 -22.86 -13.99 5.14
CA GLY A 150 -24.17 -14.61 4.87
C GLY A 150 -25.39 -13.83 5.36
N GLU A 151 -25.21 -12.72 6.08
CA GLU A 151 -26.33 -11.89 6.52
C GLU A 151 -26.62 -10.75 5.53
N ALA A 152 -27.90 -10.58 5.21
CA ALA A 152 -28.33 -9.52 4.31
C ALA A 152 -28.28 -8.16 5.02
N PHE A 153 -27.90 -7.16 4.24
CA PHE A 153 -28.09 -5.75 4.53
C PHE A 153 -28.72 -5.06 3.32
N SER A 154 -29.39 -3.95 3.56
CA SER A 154 -30.01 -3.14 2.52
C SER A 154 -29.36 -1.76 2.47
N TRP A 155 -29.39 -1.12 1.31
CA TRP A 155 -28.96 0.27 1.17
C TRP A 155 -29.97 1.09 0.39
N LYS A 156 -29.94 2.40 0.63
CA LYS A 156 -30.63 3.43 -0.13
C LYS A 156 -29.72 4.65 -0.27
N VAL A 157 -29.43 5.07 -1.49
CA VAL A 157 -28.79 6.35 -1.77
C VAL A 157 -29.85 7.43 -1.60
N LEU A 158 -29.68 8.25 -0.56
CA LEU A 158 -30.62 9.33 -0.25
C LEU A 158 -30.33 10.57 -1.09
N HIS A 159 -29.05 10.82 -1.38
CA HIS A 159 -28.58 11.97 -2.14
C HIS A 159 -27.22 11.67 -2.77
N SER A 160 -26.95 12.19 -3.97
CA SER A 160 -25.64 12.11 -4.62
C SER A 160 -25.50 13.24 -5.65
N THR A 161 -24.36 13.93 -5.68
CA THR A 161 -24.05 14.92 -6.72
C THR A 161 -23.60 14.32 -8.05
N THR A 162 -23.24 13.03 -8.06
CA THR A 162 -22.82 12.31 -9.27
C THR A 162 -23.66 11.07 -9.47
N ASP A 163 -23.68 10.55 -10.69
CA ASP A 163 -24.33 9.28 -11.01
C ASP A 163 -23.86 8.14 -10.09
N VAL A 164 -24.79 7.34 -9.58
CA VAL A 164 -24.52 6.27 -8.61
C VAL A 164 -23.60 5.18 -9.19
N SER A 165 -23.55 5.02 -10.51
CA SER A 165 -22.61 4.11 -11.20
C SER A 165 -21.12 4.48 -11.01
N ASN A 166 -20.84 5.69 -10.49
CA ASN A 166 -19.50 6.11 -10.07
C ASN A 166 -18.99 5.36 -8.83
N PHE A 167 -19.89 4.72 -8.07
CA PHE A 167 -19.60 4.16 -6.76
C PHE A 167 -19.68 2.64 -6.74
N TYR A 168 -18.84 2.03 -5.91
CA TYR A 168 -18.80 0.59 -5.66
C TYR A 168 -18.65 0.36 -4.18
N PHE A 169 -19.36 -0.62 -3.63
CA PHE A 169 -18.98 -1.19 -2.35
C PHE A 169 -17.75 -2.07 -2.53
N VAL A 170 -16.82 -1.98 -1.56
CA VAL A 170 -15.67 -2.87 -1.42
C VAL A 170 -15.82 -3.56 -0.08
N TYR A 171 -15.80 -4.89 -0.11
CA TYR A 171 -15.95 -5.73 1.08
C TYR A 171 -14.57 -6.20 1.53
N SER A 172 -14.20 -5.80 2.74
CA SER A 172 -12.90 -6.10 3.33
C SER A 172 -11.69 -5.45 2.63
N THR A 173 -10.56 -5.45 3.31
CA THR A 173 -9.26 -4.93 2.87
C THR A 173 -8.23 -6.02 2.58
N PHE A 174 -8.57 -7.31 2.72
CA PHE A 174 -7.68 -8.44 2.41
C PHE A 174 -7.53 -8.63 0.89
N LYS A 175 -6.72 -7.75 0.30
CA LYS A 175 -6.56 -7.61 -1.16
C LYS A 175 -5.69 -8.71 -1.78
N ASP A 176 -4.83 -9.32 -0.98
CA ASP A 176 -3.86 -10.30 -1.44
C ASP A 176 -4.53 -11.55 -1.99
N GLY A 177 -4.19 -11.85 -3.25
CA GLY A 177 -4.51 -13.11 -3.90
C GLY A 177 -3.47 -14.16 -3.51
N LEU A 178 -3.93 -15.27 -2.93
CA LEU A 178 -3.05 -16.37 -2.52
C LEU A 178 -2.98 -17.58 -3.48
N PRO A 179 -3.50 -17.59 -4.73
CA PRO A 179 -3.62 -18.83 -5.50
C PRO A 179 -2.27 -19.49 -5.83
N ASN A 180 -1.16 -18.74 -5.70
CA ASN A 180 0.20 -19.19 -5.99
C ASN A 180 1.03 -19.51 -4.73
N THR A 181 0.49 -19.33 -3.52
CA THR A 181 1.21 -19.68 -2.28
C THR A 181 1.17 -21.18 -2.03
N GLU A 182 2.13 -21.73 -1.29
CA GLU A 182 2.21 -23.17 -1.03
C GLU A 182 1.08 -23.71 -0.15
N ASN A 183 0.61 -22.87 0.79
CA ASN A 183 -0.48 -23.18 1.70
C ASN A 183 -1.40 -21.96 1.88
N TRP A 184 -2.59 -22.18 2.42
CA TRP A 184 -3.64 -21.19 2.63
C TRP A 184 -4.16 -21.21 4.06
N LYS A 185 -3.98 -20.11 4.79
CA LYS A 185 -4.54 -19.83 6.12
C LYS A 185 -5.92 -19.17 6.07
N ARG A 186 -6.34 -18.76 4.88
CA ARG A 186 -7.67 -18.22 4.54
C ARG A 186 -7.95 -18.51 3.07
N TRP A 187 -9.18 -18.26 2.62
CA TRP A 187 -9.49 -18.38 1.19
C TRP A 187 -8.57 -17.52 0.31
N PRO A 188 -8.21 -17.99 -0.90
CA PRO A 188 -7.24 -17.30 -1.76
C PRO A 188 -7.61 -15.86 -2.12
N TYR A 189 -8.89 -15.60 -2.37
CA TYR A 189 -9.46 -14.30 -2.64
C TYR A 189 -10.52 -13.97 -1.60
N HIS A 190 -10.51 -12.73 -1.12
CA HIS A 190 -11.42 -12.27 -0.08
C HIS A 190 -12.01 -10.89 -0.40
N CYS A 191 -11.17 -9.91 -0.74
CA CYS A 191 -11.64 -8.61 -1.20
C CYS A 191 -12.45 -8.77 -2.50
N HIS A 192 -13.68 -8.25 -2.52
CA HIS A 192 -14.50 -8.19 -3.73
C HIS A 192 -15.29 -6.88 -3.76
N THR A 193 -15.79 -6.53 -4.94
CA THR A 193 -16.40 -5.21 -5.19
C THR A 193 -17.74 -5.35 -5.89
N ILE A 194 -18.73 -4.53 -5.54
CA ILE A 194 -20.06 -4.54 -6.17
C ILE A 194 -20.48 -3.12 -6.52
N ALA A 195 -20.97 -2.91 -7.73
CA ALA A 195 -21.44 -1.60 -8.18
C ALA A 195 -22.65 -1.15 -7.33
N LEU A 196 -22.62 0.12 -6.91
CA LEU A 196 -23.73 0.72 -6.17
C LEU A 196 -24.91 0.99 -7.12
N THR A 197 -26.12 0.90 -6.59
CA THR A 197 -27.39 1.29 -7.22
C THR A 197 -28.16 2.19 -6.25
N ASP A 198 -29.21 2.87 -6.72
CA ASP A 198 -30.01 3.77 -5.86
C ASP A 198 -30.56 3.08 -4.61
N ASN A 199 -30.89 1.81 -4.72
CA ASN A 199 -31.24 0.95 -3.61
C ASN A 199 -30.90 -0.50 -3.94
N GLY A 200 -30.80 -1.34 -2.92
CA GLY A 200 -30.62 -2.77 -3.09
C GLY A 200 -30.53 -3.51 -1.77
N THR A 201 -30.44 -4.83 -1.86
CA THR A 201 -30.24 -5.73 -0.72
C THR A 201 -29.30 -6.84 -1.14
N LEU A 202 -28.33 -7.15 -0.29
CA LEU A 202 -27.31 -8.15 -0.56
C LEU A 202 -26.79 -8.73 0.74
N ALA A 203 -26.36 -9.99 0.70
CA ALA A 203 -25.47 -10.58 1.68
C ALA A 203 -24.16 -11.01 0.99
N THR A 204 -23.04 -10.90 1.68
CA THR A 204 -21.75 -11.34 1.14
C THR A 204 -21.34 -12.70 1.68
N PRO A 205 -20.65 -13.54 0.89
CA PRO A 205 -20.25 -14.87 1.33
C PRO A 205 -19.15 -14.87 2.42
N MET A 206 -18.48 -13.73 2.64
CA MET A 206 -17.30 -13.64 3.50
C MET A 206 -17.33 -12.49 4.53
N GLY A 207 -18.31 -11.59 4.45
CA GLY A 207 -18.38 -10.45 5.37
C GLY A 207 -17.20 -9.48 5.26
N GLY A 208 -17.08 -8.62 6.27
CA GLY A 208 -15.97 -7.67 6.42
C GLY A 208 -16.43 -6.24 6.68
N VAL A 209 -15.45 -5.35 6.91
CA VAL A 209 -15.69 -3.90 6.93
C VAL A 209 -16.13 -3.45 5.53
N LEU A 210 -17.14 -2.59 5.49
CA LEU A 210 -17.68 -2.05 4.25
C LEU A 210 -17.03 -0.71 3.90
N PHE A 211 -16.51 -0.61 2.68
CA PHE A 211 -15.93 0.62 2.15
C PHE A 211 -16.67 1.05 0.89
N LEU A 212 -16.62 2.34 0.62
CA LEU A 212 -17.03 2.95 -0.64
C LEU A 212 -15.79 3.21 -1.50
N ARG A 213 -15.83 2.76 -2.74
CA ARG A 213 -14.88 3.11 -3.81
C ARG A 213 -15.54 4.07 -4.77
N MET A 214 -14.72 4.96 -5.30
CA MET A 214 -15.11 6.00 -6.24
C MET A 214 -14.25 5.99 -7.49
N LEU A 215 -14.86 6.08 -8.68
CA LEU A 215 -14.11 6.14 -9.94
C LEU A 215 -13.69 7.57 -10.32
N LYS A 216 -14.51 8.57 -10.00
CA LYS A 216 -14.29 9.99 -10.28
C LYS A 216 -14.65 10.82 -9.07
N GLU A 217 -13.94 11.92 -8.85
CA GLU A 217 -14.24 12.88 -7.79
C GLU A 217 -15.73 13.29 -7.78
N THR A 218 -16.28 13.45 -6.59
CA THR A 218 -17.67 13.85 -6.37
C THR A 218 -17.73 14.74 -5.14
N GLU A 219 -18.68 15.65 -5.11
CA GLU A 219 -18.81 16.60 -4.01
C GLU A 219 -19.50 15.96 -2.80
N ASN A 220 -20.55 15.16 -3.02
CA ASN A 220 -21.27 14.50 -1.94
C ASN A 220 -22.01 13.21 -2.35
N ILE A 221 -22.19 12.33 -1.37
CA ILE A 221 -23.12 11.21 -1.41
C ILE A 221 -23.61 10.90 0.01
N THR A 222 -24.89 10.60 0.16
CA THR A 222 -25.50 10.16 1.43
C THR A 222 -26.14 8.80 1.23
N ILE A 223 -25.72 7.82 2.02
CA ILE A 223 -26.16 6.43 1.94
C ILE A 223 -26.76 6.04 3.29
N GLU A 224 -27.97 5.48 3.25
CA GLU A 224 -28.57 4.79 4.39
C GLU A 224 -28.32 3.29 4.22
N LEU A 225 -27.77 2.66 5.25
CA LEU A 225 -27.52 1.23 5.34
C LEU A 225 -28.43 0.67 6.44
N THR A 226 -29.14 -0.42 6.18
CA THR A 226 -30.00 -1.11 7.15
C THR A 226 -29.55 -2.54 7.32
N ASP A 227 -29.72 -3.09 8.51
CA ASP A 227 -29.30 -4.45 8.88
C ASP A 227 -27.78 -4.68 8.86
N VAL A 228 -27.01 -3.62 9.13
CA VAL A 228 -25.54 -3.64 9.28
C VAL A 228 -25.13 -3.58 10.75
N TYR A 229 -23.88 -3.92 11.07
CA TYR A 229 -23.31 -3.77 12.41
C TYR A 229 -22.37 -2.58 12.42
N ARG A 230 -22.53 -1.64 13.36
CA ARG A 230 -21.57 -0.54 13.52
C ARG A 230 -20.29 -1.08 14.13
N HIS A 231 -19.14 -0.67 13.61
CA HIS A 231 -17.85 -0.87 14.28
C HIS A 231 -17.46 0.40 15.05
N PRO A 232 -16.54 0.33 16.03
CA PRO A 232 -16.08 1.54 16.72
C PRO A 232 -15.55 2.52 15.70
N TRP A 233 -15.95 3.78 15.80
CA TRP A 233 -15.50 4.81 14.88
C TRP A 233 -14.45 5.71 15.52
N PHE A 234 -13.36 5.91 14.80
CA PHE A 234 -12.36 6.91 15.13
C PHE A 234 -11.95 7.67 13.86
N ASP A 235 -12.20 8.97 13.88
CA ASP A 235 -11.78 9.92 12.84
C ASP A 235 -10.93 11.02 13.48
N LEU A 236 -9.64 11.04 13.16
CA LEU A 236 -8.72 12.06 13.66
C LEU A 236 -9.14 13.49 13.26
N LEU A 237 -9.95 13.64 12.21
CA LEU A 237 -10.44 14.92 11.69
C LEU A 237 -11.67 15.46 12.45
N SER A 238 -12.22 14.69 13.39
CA SER A 238 -13.44 15.02 14.12
C SER A 238 -13.18 15.02 15.62
N ASP A 239 -13.23 16.21 16.23
CA ASP A 239 -12.98 16.34 17.67
C ASP A 239 -14.03 15.57 18.50
N SER A 240 -15.30 15.54 18.05
CA SER A 240 -16.33 14.73 18.69
C SER A 240 -16.04 13.23 18.59
N SER A 241 -15.46 12.75 17.48
CA SER A 241 -15.06 11.35 17.37
C SER A 241 -13.90 11.00 18.30
N ILE A 242 -12.96 11.94 18.52
CA ILE A 242 -11.84 11.74 19.44
C ILE A 242 -12.35 11.70 20.88
N GLU A 243 -13.21 12.64 21.26
CA GLU A 243 -13.80 12.74 22.60
C GLU A 243 -14.65 11.51 22.95
N ASP A 244 -15.38 10.95 21.96
CA ASP A 244 -16.28 9.81 22.18
C ASP A 244 -15.60 8.43 22.08
N TRP A 245 -14.30 8.37 21.80
CA TRP A 245 -13.57 7.10 21.59
C TRP A 245 -13.80 6.07 22.72
N GLU A 246 -13.77 6.54 23.97
CA GLU A 246 -13.97 5.70 25.15
C GLU A 246 -15.35 5.02 25.22
N ASN A 247 -16.39 5.66 24.67
CA ASN A 247 -17.72 5.10 24.58
C ASN A 247 -17.84 4.21 23.35
N GLU A 248 -17.35 4.67 22.20
CA GLU A 248 -17.34 3.92 20.93
C GLU A 248 -16.66 2.55 21.09
N ARG A 249 -15.46 2.51 21.70
CA ARG A 249 -14.69 1.28 21.91
C ARG A 249 -15.34 0.30 22.90
N LYS A 250 -16.31 0.75 23.71
CA LYS A 250 -17.07 -0.11 24.63
C LYS A 250 -18.37 -0.59 24.00
N ARG A 251 -19.02 0.27 23.22
CA ARG A 251 -20.36 0.05 22.67
C ARG A 251 -20.38 -0.90 21.48
N TYR A 252 -19.32 -0.91 20.67
CA TYR A 252 -19.29 -1.59 19.37
C TYR A 252 -18.11 -2.58 19.23
N ASN A 253 -17.56 -3.08 20.33
CA ASN A 253 -16.36 -3.94 20.29
C ASN A 253 -16.59 -5.38 19.83
N GLY A 254 -17.83 -5.79 19.59
CA GLY A 254 -18.19 -7.13 19.19
C GLY A 254 -18.02 -7.42 17.70
N VAL A 255 -17.65 -6.43 16.88
CA VAL A 255 -17.28 -6.66 15.47
C VAL A 255 -15.82 -7.12 15.33
N PRO A 256 -15.47 -8.01 14.38
CA PRO A 256 -14.11 -8.56 14.30
C PRO A 256 -13.05 -7.56 13.82
N TRP A 257 -13.42 -6.70 12.88
CA TRP A 257 -12.55 -5.70 12.26
C TRP A 257 -13.22 -4.33 12.29
N MET A 258 -12.39 -3.30 12.43
CA MET A 258 -12.81 -1.91 12.36
C MET A 258 -11.91 -1.13 11.40
N ALA A 259 -12.45 -0.07 10.83
CA ALA A 259 -11.68 0.92 10.11
C ALA A 259 -11.70 2.27 10.82
N PHE A 260 -10.60 3.01 10.71
CA PHE A 260 -10.43 4.33 11.30
C PHE A 260 -9.51 5.17 10.41
N ILE A 261 -9.64 6.48 10.50
CA ILE A 261 -9.06 7.40 9.51
C ILE A 261 -8.32 8.58 10.12
N SER A 262 -7.40 9.12 9.33
CA SER A 262 -6.83 10.44 9.47
C SER A 262 -6.89 11.19 8.14
N ASP A 263 -6.07 12.22 7.99
CA ASP A 263 -6.11 13.13 6.87
C ASP A 263 -5.70 12.44 5.54
N ASN A 264 -4.62 11.65 5.58
CA ASN A 264 -4.03 10.98 4.42
C ASN A 264 -3.88 9.47 4.63
N LEU A 265 -4.52 8.89 5.65
CA LEU A 265 -4.45 7.46 5.94
C LEU A 265 -5.82 6.91 6.35
N HIS A 266 -6.17 5.75 5.81
CA HIS A 266 -7.19 4.87 6.38
C HIS A 266 -6.55 3.56 6.82
N VAL A 267 -7.05 3.01 7.93
CA VAL A 267 -6.50 1.82 8.57
C VAL A 267 -7.61 0.82 8.84
N SER A 268 -7.39 -0.45 8.55
CA SER A 268 -8.32 -1.56 8.83
C SER A 268 -7.61 -2.64 9.64
N LEU A 269 -8.00 -2.81 10.90
CA LEU A 269 -7.31 -3.67 11.87
C LEU A 269 -8.31 -4.44 12.75
N PRO A 270 -7.87 -5.53 13.41
CA PRO A 270 -8.70 -6.27 14.36
C PRO A 270 -9.22 -5.36 15.49
N THR A 271 -10.53 -5.31 15.67
CA THR A 271 -11.19 -4.45 16.66
C THR A 271 -10.69 -4.73 18.07
N LYS A 272 -10.46 -6.01 18.40
CA LYS A 272 -10.02 -6.46 19.73
C LYS A 272 -8.69 -5.83 20.17
N ASP A 273 -7.85 -5.41 19.24
CA ASP A 273 -6.53 -4.89 19.53
C ASP A 273 -6.54 -3.36 19.59
N ILE A 274 -7.30 -2.70 18.70
CA ILE A 274 -7.45 -1.24 18.69
C ILE A 274 -8.27 -0.75 19.88
N THR A 275 -9.33 -1.48 20.26
CA THR A 275 -10.18 -1.11 21.42
C THR A 275 -9.44 -1.13 22.76
N LYS A 276 -8.24 -1.71 22.85
CA LYS A 276 -7.37 -1.64 24.03
C LYS A 276 -6.66 -0.28 24.16
N MET A 277 -6.52 0.46 23.07
CA MET A 277 -5.81 1.74 23.05
C MET A 277 -6.58 2.84 23.78
N SER A 278 -5.86 3.69 24.50
CA SER A 278 -6.37 4.95 25.03
C SER A 278 -6.68 5.95 23.89
N THR A 279 -7.47 6.97 24.18
CA THR A 279 -7.68 8.09 23.24
C THR A 279 -6.36 8.76 22.89
N GLU A 280 -5.48 8.98 23.87
CA GLU A 280 -4.19 9.64 23.68
C GLU A 280 -3.26 8.85 22.76
N ASP A 281 -3.16 7.53 22.96
CA ASP A 281 -2.31 6.67 22.13
C ASP A 281 -2.84 6.60 20.68
N LEU A 282 -4.16 6.53 20.51
CA LEU A 282 -4.79 6.46 19.20
C LEU A 282 -4.64 7.78 18.43
N VAL A 283 -4.79 8.93 19.10
CA VAL A 283 -4.49 10.25 18.53
C VAL A 283 -3.01 10.36 18.16
N TYR A 284 -2.10 9.93 19.04
CA TYR A 284 -0.67 9.99 18.80
C TYR A 284 -0.28 9.20 17.55
N VAL A 285 -0.70 7.93 17.46
CA VAL A 285 -0.28 7.06 16.36
C VAL A 285 -0.89 7.47 15.01
N MET A 286 -2.13 7.92 15.01
CA MET A 286 -2.77 8.39 13.78
C MET A 286 -2.15 9.70 13.30
N THR A 287 -1.79 10.60 14.23
CA THR A 287 -1.05 11.83 13.90
C THR A 287 0.35 11.51 13.38
N TYR A 288 1.05 10.55 13.98
CA TYR A 288 2.39 10.13 13.57
C TYR A 288 2.43 9.62 12.13
N HIS A 289 1.55 8.67 11.78
CA HIS A 289 1.52 8.13 10.41
C HIS A 289 1.02 9.14 9.39
N ASP A 290 0.03 9.97 9.74
CA ASP A 290 -0.44 11.05 8.87
C ASP A 290 0.68 12.06 8.56
N ASN A 291 1.42 12.49 9.59
CA ASN A 291 2.56 13.38 9.43
C ASN A 291 3.72 12.73 8.69
N SER A 292 3.93 11.42 8.85
CA SER A 292 4.93 10.69 8.07
C SER A 292 4.63 10.80 6.57
N ILE A 293 3.38 10.56 6.17
CA ILE A 293 2.94 10.67 4.77
C ILE A 293 3.08 12.12 4.26
N LYS A 294 2.64 13.12 5.04
CA LYS A 294 2.77 14.54 4.69
C LYS A 294 4.23 14.96 4.51
N LEU A 295 5.10 14.59 5.44
CA LEU A 295 6.54 14.87 5.38
C LEU A 295 7.17 14.24 4.14
N MET A 296 6.81 13.00 3.82
CA MET A 296 7.30 12.31 2.62
C MET A 296 6.89 13.01 1.33
N HIS A 297 5.63 13.44 1.23
CA HIS A 297 5.16 14.27 0.12
C HIS A 297 5.92 15.58 0.00
N ASN A 298 6.13 16.28 1.13
CA ASN A 298 6.85 17.56 1.17
C ASN A 298 8.32 17.41 0.78
N VAL A 299 9.01 16.35 1.24
CA VAL A 299 10.40 16.03 0.82
C VAL A 299 10.45 15.77 -0.69
N ARG A 300 9.51 14.97 -1.21
CA ARG A 300 9.40 14.68 -2.64
C ARG A 300 9.07 15.90 -3.49
N GLY A 301 8.40 16.91 -2.91
CA GLY A 301 7.89 18.08 -3.65
C GLY A 301 6.55 17.82 -4.31
N THR A 302 5.73 16.95 -3.72
CA THR A 302 4.34 16.71 -4.14
C THR A 302 3.36 17.18 -3.06
N HIS A 303 2.12 17.44 -3.47
CA HIS A 303 1.07 17.96 -2.61
C HIS A 303 0.31 16.82 -1.92
N TRP A 304 0.58 16.60 -0.63
CA TRP A 304 -0.19 15.63 0.17
C TRP A 304 -1.68 16.00 0.19
N ASP A 305 -1.98 17.28 0.17
CA ASP A 305 -3.33 17.82 0.21
C ASP A 305 -4.08 17.63 -1.11
N GLN A 306 -3.41 17.21 -2.19
CA GLN A 306 -3.97 16.88 -3.52
C GLN A 306 -3.80 15.40 -3.88
N SER A 307 -3.27 14.59 -2.97
CA SER A 307 -2.96 13.18 -3.22
C SER A 307 -4.02 12.25 -2.63
N THR A 308 -4.19 11.09 -3.25
CA THR A 308 -5.03 10.01 -2.68
C THR A 308 -4.44 9.55 -1.35
N SER A 309 -5.31 9.30 -0.37
CA SER A 309 -4.92 8.75 0.94
C SER A 309 -4.21 7.40 0.79
N GLN A 310 -3.18 7.19 1.60
CA GLN A 310 -2.61 5.87 1.82
C GLN A 310 -3.62 4.97 2.56
N GLY A 311 -3.42 3.66 2.49
CA GLY A 311 -4.20 2.68 3.22
C GLY A 311 -3.29 1.70 3.93
N PHE A 312 -3.71 1.17 5.07
CA PHE A 312 -3.05 0.04 5.72
C PHE A 312 -4.06 -0.99 6.21
N SER A 313 -3.75 -2.27 6.01
CA SER A 313 -4.50 -3.38 6.60
C SER A 313 -3.55 -4.50 7.00
N THR A 314 -3.88 -5.18 8.08
CA THR A 314 -3.25 -6.46 8.38
C THR A 314 -4.01 -7.62 7.75
N ASP A 315 -3.33 -8.75 7.54
CA ASP A 315 -3.90 -10.00 7.07
C ASP A 315 -3.28 -11.19 7.81
N VAL A 316 -4.03 -12.28 7.98
CA VAL A 316 -3.52 -13.56 8.52
C VAL A 316 -2.56 -14.24 7.56
N GLN A 317 -2.57 -13.85 6.28
CA GLN A 317 -1.61 -14.33 5.30
C GLN A 317 -1.41 -13.34 4.16
N LEU A 318 -0.14 -13.03 3.89
CA LEU A 318 0.28 -12.30 2.71
C LEU A 318 0.71 -13.26 1.59
N SER A 319 0.65 -12.74 0.37
CA SER A 319 1.17 -13.39 -0.83
C SER A 319 2.70 -13.42 -0.87
N ILE A 320 3.35 -12.43 -0.27
CA ILE A 320 4.81 -12.33 -0.17
C ILE A 320 5.24 -11.52 1.05
N GLY A 321 6.37 -11.91 1.65
CA GLY A 321 7.03 -11.14 2.71
C GLY A 321 6.24 -11.03 4.02
N TRP A 322 6.67 -10.08 4.85
CA TRP A 322 6.02 -9.72 6.12
C TRP A 322 5.13 -8.48 6.02
N GLY A 323 5.35 -7.68 4.98
CA GLY A 323 4.53 -6.57 4.53
C GLY A 323 4.90 -6.22 3.09
N HIS A 324 4.02 -5.52 2.40
CA HIS A 324 4.31 -4.95 1.09
C HIS A 324 3.41 -3.75 0.76
N SER A 325 3.96 -2.89 -0.09
CA SER A 325 3.32 -1.70 -0.61
C SER A 325 2.09 -2.00 -1.48
N GLY A 326 1.28 -0.98 -1.67
CA GLY A 326 0.00 -1.08 -2.36
C GLY A 326 -1.04 -0.13 -1.79
N THR A 327 -2.26 -0.25 -2.31
CA THR A 327 -3.44 0.45 -1.78
C THR A 327 -4.50 -0.60 -1.48
N PRO A 328 -4.66 -1.01 -0.20
CA PRO A 328 -3.84 -0.62 0.95
C PRO A 328 -2.43 -1.27 0.93
N VAL A 329 -1.52 -0.73 1.75
CA VAL A 329 -0.34 -1.45 2.23
C VAL A 329 -0.84 -2.64 3.05
N MET A 330 -0.27 -3.81 2.80
CA MET A 330 -0.64 -5.03 3.52
C MET A 330 0.49 -5.43 4.46
N GLY A 331 0.14 -5.69 5.72
CA GLY A 331 1.06 -6.26 6.72
C GLY A 331 0.56 -7.62 7.21
N TYR A 332 1.46 -8.52 7.60
CA TYR A 332 1.05 -9.70 8.35
C TYR A 332 0.53 -9.26 9.73
N LEU A 333 -0.41 -9.99 10.35
CA LEU A 333 -1.06 -9.63 11.62
C LEU A 333 -0.16 -8.98 12.70
N PRO A 334 1.06 -9.49 13.00
CA PRO A 334 1.96 -8.89 13.98
C PRO A 334 2.40 -7.45 13.65
N TRP A 335 2.28 -6.98 12.41
CA TRP A 335 2.54 -5.58 12.04
C TRP A 335 1.56 -4.59 12.69
N ILE A 336 0.51 -5.09 13.36
CA ILE A 336 -0.37 -4.26 14.19
C ILE A 336 0.38 -3.44 15.24
N ILE A 337 1.56 -3.89 15.69
CA ILE A 337 2.42 -3.12 16.62
C ILE A 337 2.84 -1.75 16.07
N ALA A 338 2.84 -1.58 14.75
CA ALA A 338 3.06 -0.26 14.14
C ALA A 338 1.93 0.74 14.46
N PHE A 339 0.81 0.27 15.00
CA PHE A 339 -0.32 1.07 15.45
C PHE A 339 -0.56 0.97 16.97
N THR A 340 -0.19 -0.15 17.60
CA THR A 340 -0.54 -0.41 19.00
C THR A 340 0.63 -0.31 19.99
N ASP A 341 1.88 -0.27 19.52
CA ASP A 341 3.06 -0.21 20.38
C ASP A 341 3.76 1.15 20.29
N MET A 342 3.48 2.02 21.26
CA MET A 342 4.01 3.38 21.30
C MET A 342 5.52 3.42 21.52
N GLU A 343 6.08 2.44 22.24
CA GLU A 343 7.52 2.36 22.49
C GLU A 343 8.23 1.98 21.20
N PHE A 344 7.71 1.00 20.46
CA PHE A 344 8.21 0.63 19.15
C PHE A 344 8.17 1.81 18.16
N ILE A 345 7.07 2.57 18.12
CA ILE A 345 6.97 3.74 17.25
C ILE A 345 7.98 4.82 17.66
N LYS A 346 8.04 5.20 18.94
CA LYS A 346 8.94 6.27 19.42
C LYS A 346 10.42 5.92 19.27
N ASN A 347 10.80 4.68 19.57
CA ASN A 347 12.20 4.26 19.60
C ASN A 347 12.70 3.67 18.28
N LYS A 348 11.81 3.16 17.43
CA LYS A 348 12.16 2.47 16.16
C LYS A 348 11.45 3.05 14.94
N SER A 349 10.69 4.13 15.08
CA SER A 349 9.98 4.85 14.02
C SER A 349 9.02 4.00 13.19
N ALA A 350 8.57 2.86 13.71
CA ALA A 350 7.74 1.89 12.98
C ALA A 350 8.19 1.69 11.53
N ILE A 351 9.50 1.46 11.34
CA ILE A 351 10.19 1.67 10.07
C ILE A 351 9.57 0.95 8.86
N GLY A 352 8.97 -0.22 9.07
CA GLY A 352 8.24 -0.94 8.02
C GLY A 352 7.12 -0.11 7.37
N MET A 353 6.39 0.71 8.13
CA MET A 353 5.34 1.57 7.57
C MET A 353 5.91 2.62 6.63
N THR A 354 6.98 3.31 7.04
CA THR A 354 7.66 4.29 6.17
C THR A 354 8.25 3.63 4.93
N HIS A 355 8.70 2.37 5.02
CA HIS A 355 9.26 1.62 3.90
C HIS A 355 8.19 1.38 2.82
N GLU A 356 7.01 0.90 3.24
CA GLU A 356 5.92 0.60 2.31
C GLU A 356 5.24 1.86 1.76
N PHE A 357 5.05 2.90 2.59
CA PHE A 357 4.63 4.20 2.07
C PHE A 357 5.69 4.78 1.13
N GLY A 358 6.96 4.52 1.40
CA GLY A 358 8.09 4.94 0.57
C GLY A 358 8.05 4.35 -0.82
N HIS A 359 7.61 3.10 -0.97
CA HIS A 359 7.33 2.50 -2.27
C HIS A 359 6.16 3.16 -3.00
N ASN A 360 5.06 3.44 -2.29
CA ASN A 360 3.91 4.15 -2.88
C ASN A 360 4.27 5.58 -3.32
N LEU A 361 5.20 6.22 -2.61
CA LEU A 361 5.69 7.58 -2.87
C LEU A 361 7.07 7.58 -3.56
N GLN A 362 7.45 6.46 -4.18
CA GLN A 362 8.79 6.31 -4.72
C GLN A 362 9.02 7.26 -5.89
N ASN A 363 10.13 7.99 -5.83
CA ASN A 363 10.54 8.89 -6.90
C ASN A 363 11.26 8.09 -7.99
N SER A 364 10.52 7.61 -9.00
CA SER A 364 11.08 6.83 -10.11
C SER A 364 12.16 7.60 -10.89
N ALA A 365 12.02 8.92 -10.97
CA ALA A 365 13.05 9.79 -11.53
C ALA A 365 14.34 9.75 -10.71
N ALA A 366 14.29 9.70 -9.39
CA ALA A 366 15.49 9.54 -8.54
C ALA A 366 15.98 8.08 -8.41
N THR A 367 15.25 7.10 -8.95
CA THR A 367 15.52 5.68 -8.72
C THR A 367 16.43 5.11 -9.81
N PHE A 368 17.70 4.91 -9.48
CA PHE A 368 18.69 4.27 -10.34
C PHE A 368 18.48 2.75 -10.45
N ILE A 369 19.22 2.10 -11.35
CA ILE A 369 19.28 0.63 -11.44
C ILE A 369 19.51 0.01 -10.06
N ASN A 370 18.80 -1.07 -9.74
CA ASN A 370 18.78 -1.73 -8.42
C ASN A 370 18.31 -0.83 -7.24
N GLY A 371 17.80 0.37 -7.50
CA GLY A 371 17.41 1.33 -6.47
C GLY A 371 16.00 1.18 -5.90
N ARG A 372 15.23 0.16 -6.32
CA ARG A 372 13.83 -0.03 -5.90
C ARG A 372 13.69 -0.18 -4.37
N GLU A 373 14.64 -0.85 -3.73
CA GLU A 373 14.70 -1.01 -2.27
C GLU A 373 15.65 0.00 -1.60
N VAL A 374 15.97 1.09 -2.32
CA VAL A 374 16.85 2.13 -1.84
C VAL A 374 16.11 3.46 -1.72
N THR A 375 15.52 3.95 -2.81
CA THR A 375 14.91 5.29 -2.82
C THR A 375 13.59 5.37 -2.07
N ASN A 376 12.88 4.24 -1.88
CA ASN A 376 11.77 4.14 -0.94
C ASN A 376 12.24 4.38 0.51
N ASN A 377 13.46 3.97 0.84
CA ASN A 377 14.01 4.05 2.20
C ASN A 377 14.63 5.41 2.55
N VAL A 378 14.85 6.31 1.58
CA VAL A 378 15.41 7.65 1.87
C VAL A 378 14.50 8.48 2.76
N TYR A 379 13.18 8.23 2.72
CA TYR A 379 12.22 8.87 3.61
C TYR A 379 12.43 8.54 5.09
N HIS A 380 13.12 7.43 5.42
CA HIS A 380 13.42 7.08 6.80
C HIS A 380 14.22 8.14 7.52
N PHE A 381 15.18 8.78 6.85
CA PHE A 381 16.00 9.80 7.49
C PHE A 381 15.14 10.95 8.03
N PHE A 382 14.21 11.43 7.21
CA PHE A 382 13.32 12.52 7.57
C PHE A 382 12.31 12.13 8.64
N VAL A 383 11.62 10.99 8.47
CA VAL A 383 10.61 10.54 9.45
C VAL A 383 11.26 10.27 10.81
N ARG A 384 12.41 9.58 10.83
CA ARG A 384 13.13 9.27 12.07
C ARG A 384 13.67 10.52 12.76
N GLY A 385 14.30 11.40 11.99
CA GLY A 385 14.89 12.64 12.51
C GLY A 385 13.83 13.59 13.05
N HIS A 386 12.79 13.86 12.26
CA HIS A 386 11.85 14.95 12.55
C HIS A 386 10.62 14.54 13.35
N LEU A 387 10.17 13.28 13.27
CA LEU A 387 8.98 12.82 13.99
C LEU A 387 9.28 12.00 15.24
N CYS A 388 10.47 11.39 15.34
CA CYS A 388 10.89 10.61 16.50
C CYS A 388 12.11 11.20 17.24
N ASN A 389 12.74 12.26 16.72
CA ASN A 389 13.98 12.82 17.26
C ASN A 389 15.10 11.76 17.40
N LEU A 390 15.15 10.81 16.46
CA LEU A 390 16.19 9.78 16.40
C LEU A 390 17.31 10.25 15.47
N THR A 391 18.53 9.79 15.70
CA THR A 391 19.64 10.06 14.79
C THR A 391 19.32 9.52 13.39
N ALA A 392 19.23 10.44 12.43
CA ALA A 392 18.95 10.13 11.03
C ALA A 392 20.22 9.84 10.21
N TYR A 393 21.27 10.63 10.45
CA TYR A 393 22.52 10.59 9.70
C TYR A 393 23.70 10.35 10.64
N GLY A 394 24.67 9.54 10.21
CA GLY A 394 25.85 9.25 11.02
C GLY A 394 26.42 7.86 10.74
N PHE A 395 27.72 7.68 11.02
CA PHE A 395 28.37 6.38 11.01
C PHE A 395 27.70 5.43 11.99
N ASP A 396 27.51 4.18 11.55
CA ASP A 396 26.91 3.11 12.35
C ASP A 396 25.41 3.35 12.70
N VAL A 397 24.76 4.30 12.02
CA VAL A 397 23.31 4.56 12.14
C VAL A 397 22.53 3.61 11.24
N HIS A 398 21.48 2.99 11.80
CA HIS A 398 20.56 2.13 11.06
C HIS A 398 19.17 2.77 10.87
N PRO A 399 18.55 2.63 9.67
CA PRO A 399 19.09 1.98 8.48
C PRO A 399 20.01 2.92 7.68
N GLY A 400 20.80 2.34 6.78
CA GLY A 400 21.46 3.10 5.73
C GLY A 400 22.82 3.66 6.09
N PHE A 401 23.48 3.17 7.15
CA PHE A 401 24.92 3.33 7.35
C PHE A 401 25.48 2.39 8.42
N GLY A 402 24.86 1.21 8.55
CA GLY A 402 25.43 0.12 9.35
C GLY A 402 26.66 -0.48 8.67
N GLU A 403 27.30 -1.45 9.34
CA GLU A 403 28.49 -2.13 8.82
C GLU A 403 28.24 -2.76 7.43
N SER A 404 27.08 -3.40 7.23
CA SER A 404 26.71 -3.97 5.92
C SER A 404 26.58 -2.92 4.82
N ASP A 405 25.91 -1.80 5.10
CA ASP A 405 25.73 -0.71 4.12
C ASP A 405 27.07 -0.09 3.69
N MET A 406 27.96 0.12 4.65
CA MET A 406 29.31 0.65 4.41
C MET A 406 30.18 -0.35 3.62
N ASN A 407 30.08 -1.64 3.94
CA ASN A 407 30.77 -2.69 3.19
C ASN A 407 30.28 -2.75 1.74
N ASP A 408 28.97 -2.67 1.51
CA ASP A 408 28.39 -2.66 0.18
C ASP A 408 28.84 -1.45 -0.65
N ILE A 409 28.92 -0.26 -0.05
CA ILE A 409 29.52 0.93 -0.69
C ILE A 409 30.94 0.63 -1.18
N ILE A 410 31.79 0.07 -0.32
CA ILE A 410 33.18 -0.26 -0.67
C ILE A 410 33.23 -1.30 -1.80
N GLN A 411 32.32 -2.28 -1.81
CA GLN A 411 32.24 -3.26 -2.90
C GLN A 411 31.83 -2.62 -4.22
N THR A 412 30.88 -1.67 -4.22
CA THR A 412 30.52 -0.89 -5.41
C THR A 412 31.73 -0.18 -5.99
N TRP A 413 32.59 0.41 -5.15
CA TRP A 413 33.79 1.12 -5.61
C TRP A 413 34.84 0.23 -6.24
N LYS A 414 34.93 -1.04 -5.81
CA LYS A 414 35.83 -2.05 -6.40
C LYS A 414 35.34 -2.54 -7.76
N GLY A 415 34.09 -2.29 -8.13
CA GLY A 415 33.53 -2.61 -9.44
C GLY A 415 34.08 -1.72 -10.57
N THR A 416 33.50 -1.87 -11.76
CA THR A 416 33.88 -1.11 -12.96
C THR A 416 32.70 -0.42 -13.65
N ASP A 417 31.46 -0.78 -13.28
CA ASP A 417 30.25 -0.32 -13.95
C ASP A 417 29.29 0.31 -12.94
N PHE A 418 28.47 1.25 -13.40
CA PHE A 418 27.37 1.78 -12.61
C PHE A 418 26.35 0.68 -12.29
N ARG A 419 26.14 0.38 -11.01
CA ARG A 419 25.14 -0.61 -10.54
C ARG A 419 24.10 -0.01 -9.60
N GLY A 420 24.00 1.32 -9.60
CA GLY A 420 23.20 2.08 -8.66
C GLY A 420 23.97 2.43 -7.39
N VAL A 421 23.25 3.04 -6.45
CA VAL A 421 23.74 3.42 -5.13
C VAL A 421 22.86 2.76 -4.07
N ASN A 422 23.42 2.42 -2.92
CA ASN A 422 22.65 1.89 -1.79
C ASN A 422 22.13 3.01 -0.88
N LEU A 423 21.40 2.66 0.19
CA LEU A 423 20.86 3.65 1.13
C LEU A 423 21.97 4.41 1.86
N GLY A 424 23.09 3.72 2.09
CA GLY A 424 24.39 4.25 2.54
C GLY A 424 24.81 5.55 1.90
N TYR A 425 24.68 5.62 0.57
CA TYR A 425 25.04 6.79 -0.21
C TYR A 425 24.29 8.05 0.22
N TYR A 426 22.99 7.93 0.49
CA TYR A 426 22.16 9.07 0.90
C TYR A 426 22.43 9.50 2.34
N ASN A 427 22.73 8.56 3.24
CA ASN A 427 23.19 8.91 4.58
C ASN A 427 24.49 9.71 4.49
N TRP A 428 25.42 9.25 3.66
CA TRP A 428 26.71 9.91 3.47
C TRP A 428 26.58 11.32 2.88
N LEU A 429 25.65 11.53 1.95
CA LEU A 429 25.29 12.87 1.48
C LEU A 429 24.78 13.75 2.62
N GLY A 430 23.89 13.22 3.48
CA GLY A 430 23.36 13.93 4.63
C GLY A 430 24.42 14.30 5.68
N ILE A 431 25.37 13.41 5.97
CA ILE A 431 26.51 13.72 6.87
C ILE A 431 27.39 14.81 6.26
N THR A 432 27.66 14.72 4.96
CA THR A 432 28.65 15.58 4.29
C THR A 432 28.09 16.97 4.02
N PHE A 433 26.88 17.04 3.46
CA PHE A 433 26.30 18.28 2.94
C PHE A 433 24.95 18.61 3.57
N GLY A 434 24.42 17.82 4.50
CA GLY A 434 23.17 18.13 5.18
C GLY A 434 21.94 17.63 4.42
N GLU A 435 20.84 17.46 5.15
CA GLU A 435 19.59 16.92 4.59
C GLU A 435 18.98 17.80 3.49
N GLY A 436 19.26 19.11 3.49
CA GLY A 436 18.76 20.04 2.48
C GLY A 436 19.22 19.66 1.07
N LEU A 437 20.40 19.05 0.93
CA LEU A 437 20.85 18.51 -0.35
C LEU A 437 19.92 17.40 -0.85
N ILE A 438 19.55 16.46 0.03
CA ILE A 438 18.69 15.33 -0.31
C ILE A 438 17.29 15.85 -0.71
N VAL A 439 16.76 16.84 0.02
CA VAL A 439 15.48 17.49 -0.33
C VAL A 439 15.57 18.16 -1.70
N SER A 440 16.62 18.94 -1.97
CA SER A 440 16.82 19.59 -3.27
C SER A 440 16.92 18.57 -4.42
N LEU A 441 17.61 17.45 -4.20
CA LEU A 441 17.67 16.36 -5.17
C LEU A 441 16.28 15.75 -5.41
N TRP A 442 15.53 15.38 -4.37
CA TRP A 442 14.20 14.78 -4.51
C TRP A 442 13.24 15.69 -5.29
N ARG A 443 13.25 16.99 -4.98
CA ARG A 443 12.39 17.97 -5.65
C ARG A 443 12.81 18.20 -7.10
N ALA A 444 14.10 18.31 -7.39
CA ALA A 444 14.58 18.45 -8.77
C ALA A 444 14.20 17.23 -9.62
N MET A 445 14.43 16.02 -9.10
CA MET A 445 14.07 14.78 -9.82
C MET A 445 12.56 14.68 -10.05
N THR A 446 11.74 15.08 -9.09
CA THR A 446 10.27 15.12 -9.25
C THR A 446 9.85 16.16 -10.28
N GLN A 447 10.36 17.39 -10.19
CA GLN A 447 10.00 18.50 -11.07
C GLN A 447 10.35 18.21 -12.55
N TYR A 448 11.52 17.61 -12.79
CA TYR A 448 12.04 17.38 -14.13
C TYR A 448 11.85 15.94 -14.63
N THR A 449 11.00 15.14 -13.96
CA THR A 449 10.69 13.76 -14.37
C THR A 449 10.38 13.63 -15.88
N PRO A 450 9.59 14.51 -16.53
CA PRO A 450 9.29 14.39 -17.96
C PRO A 450 10.51 14.49 -18.90
N LEU A 451 11.64 15.04 -18.41
CA LEU A 451 12.87 15.17 -19.19
C LEU A 451 13.78 13.94 -19.10
N ILE A 452 13.55 13.05 -18.14
CA ILE A 452 14.39 11.89 -17.88
C ILE A 452 13.93 10.72 -18.74
N LYS A 453 14.69 10.39 -19.78
CA LYS A 453 14.37 9.31 -20.73
C LYS A 453 15.33 8.13 -20.65
N SER A 454 16.45 8.30 -19.97
CA SER A 454 17.50 7.29 -19.81
C SER A 454 18.18 7.39 -18.44
N ASP A 455 18.93 6.35 -18.06
CA ASP A 455 19.76 6.35 -16.86
C ASP A 455 20.86 7.43 -16.92
N THR A 456 21.34 7.77 -18.13
CA THR A 456 22.30 8.87 -18.34
C THR A 456 21.65 10.23 -18.07
N ASP A 457 20.44 10.48 -18.56
CA ASP A 457 19.71 11.74 -18.26
C ASP A 457 19.46 11.87 -16.75
N ARG A 458 19.13 10.73 -16.11
CA ARG A 458 18.91 10.66 -14.67
C ARG A 458 20.17 11.05 -13.89
N ALA A 459 21.30 10.41 -14.20
CA ALA A 459 22.57 10.71 -13.56
C ALA A 459 23.02 12.16 -13.84
N HIS A 460 22.83 12.64 -15.08
CA HIS A 460 23.14 14.01 -15.45
C HIS A 460 22.40 15.00 -14.58
N LEU A 461 21.07 14.91 -14.51
CA LEU A 461 20.27 15.82 -13.69
C LEU A 461 20.65 15.72 -12.21
N PHE A 462 20.74 14.50 -11.67
CA PHE A 462 21.05 14.28 -10.26
C PHE A 462 22.39 14.88 -9.86
N LEU A 463 23.45 14.63 -10.63
CA LEU A 463 24.79 15.13 -10.36
C LEU A 463 24.94 16.62 -10.63
N LYS A 464 24.30 17.14 -11.69
CA LYS A 464 24.26 18.58 -11.96
C LYS A 464 23.62 19.34 -10.80
N THR A 465 22.46 18.87 -10.32
CA THR A 465 21.78 19.45 -9.15
C THR A 465 22.68 19.38 -7.93
N MET A 466 23.38 18.26 -7.70
CA MET A 466 24.33 18.15 -6.59
C MET A 466 25.45 19.18 -6.68
N CYS A 467 26.07 19.36 -7.85
CA CYS A 467 27.12 20.38 -8.04
C CYS A 467 26.60 21.80 -7.74
N GLN A 468 25.39 22.12 -8.21
CA GLN A 468 24.77 23.43 -8.03
C GLN A 468 24.44 23.73 -6.57
N GLU A 469 23.83 22.79 -5.86
CA GLU A 469 23.39 23.00 -4.47
C GLU A 469 24.56 23.03 -3.49
N THR A 470 25.58 22.19 -3.72
CA THR A 470 26.80 22.13 -2.90
C THR A 470 27.80 23.24 -3.23
N GLU A 471 27.67 23.88 -4.39
CA GLU A 471 28.66 24.79 -4.98
C GLU A 471 30.05 24.16 -5.14
N HIS A 472 30.08 22.83 -5.32
CA HIS A 472 31.29 22.04 -5.51
C HIS A 472 31.21 21.20 -6.76
N ASN A 473 32.36 21.01 -7.41
CA ASN A 473 32.49 19.96 -8.40
C ASN A 473 32.65 18.63 -7.66
N ILE A 474 31.53 17.93 -7.49
CA ILE A 474 31.44 16.63 -6.79
C ILE A 474 31.77 15.45 -7.69
N LEU A 475 31.90 15.65 -9.01
CA LEU A 475 32.13 14.56 -9.98
C LEU A 475 33.30 13.63 -9.60
N PRO A 476 34.49 14.12 -9.15
CA PRO A 476 35.55 13.24 -8.68
C PRO A 476 35.08 12.24 -7.64
N TRP A 477 34.34 12.71 -6.62
CA TRP A 477 33.80 11.82 -5.60
C TRP A 477 32.83 10.78 -6.19
N GLN A 478 32.01 11.19 -7.15
CA GLN A 478 31.03 10.32 -7.80
C GLN A 478 31.63 9.29 -8.76
N GLU A 479 32.88 9.50 -9.22
CA GLU A 479 33.60 8.48 -10.00
C GLU A 479 33.78 7.17 -9.21
N LEU A 480 33.80 7.21 -7.87
CA LEU A 480 33.85 5.99 -7.05
C LEU A 480 32.61 5.10 -7.26
N PHE A 481 31.46 5.69 -7.55
CA PHE A 481 30.21 4.95 -7.79
C PHE A 481 30.02 4.60 -9.27
N HIS A 482 30.98 4.95 -10.14
CA HIS A 482 30.95 4.70 -11.58
C HIS A 482 29.76 5.36 -12.29
N PHE A 483 29.22 6.46 -11.78
CA PHE A 483 28.12 7.18 -12.42
C PHE A 483 28.44 7.48 -13.91
N PRO A 484 27.44 7.41 -14.82
CA PRO A 484 27.64 7.75 -16.22
C PRO A 484 27.80 9.28 -16.36
N ILE A 485 29.05 9.75 -16.35
CA ILE A 485 29.44 11.17 -16.44
C ILE A 485 29.91 11.48 -17.85
N ASN A 486 29.17 12.33 -18.58
CA ASN A 486 29.53 12.80 -19.92
C ASN A 486 30.27 14.16 -19.89
N ASP A 487 30.80 14.59 -21.04
CA ASP A 487 31.58 15.83 -21.16
C ASP A 487 30.76 17.09 -20.85
N THR A 488 29.49 17.11 -21.22
CA THR A 488 28.58 18.23 -20.91
C THR A 488 28.46 18.42 -19.40
N LEU A 489 28.25 17.33 -18.64
CA LEU A 489 28.19 17.37 -17.19
C LEU A 489 29.54 17.79 -16.58
N ARG A 490 30.67 17.33 -17.14
CA ARG A 490 32.01 17.76 -16.71
C ARG A 490 32.21 19.25 -16.89
N GLN A 491 31.75 19.82 -18.01
CA GLN A 491 31.81 21.26 -18.26
C GLN A 491 30.91 22.03 -17.28
N GLU A 492 29.67 21.58 -17.08
CA GLU A 492 28.71 22.24 -16.18
C GLU A 492 29.17 22.22 -14.72
N CYS A 493 29.69 21.11 -14.21
CA CYS A 493 30.22 21.03 -12.85
C CYS A 493 31.63 21.64 -12.72
N GLY A 494 32.39 21.71 -13.81
CA GLY A 494 33.78 22.20 -13.82
C GLY A 494 33.96 23.66 -13.42
N GLN A 495 32.88 24.45 -13.42
CA GLN A 495 32.89 25.84 -12.93
C GLN A 495 33.03 25.94 -11.39
N TYR A 496 32.76 24.85 -10.66
CA TYR A 496 32.83 24.81 -9.21
C TYR A 496 34.16 24.25 -8.70
N GLN A 497 34.53 24.58 -7.46
CA GLN A 497 35.75 24.07 -6.83
C GLN A 497 35.65 22.56 -6.61
N CYS A 498 36.69 21.81 -6.99
CA CYS A 498 36.75 20.37 -6.80
C CYS A 498 36.56 19.97 -5.32
N PHE A 499 35.72 18.97 -5.06
CA PHE A 499 35.50 18.41 -3.73
C PHE A 499 35.66 16.89 -3.72
N PHE A 500 36.27 16.37 -2.65
CA PHE A 500 36.32 14.95 -2.37
C PHE A 500 36.41 14.71 -0.85
N PRO A 501 35.50 13.93 -0.23
CA PRO A 501 35.44 13.81 1.22
C PRO A 501 36.66 13.11 1.85
N ASP A 502 37.09 13.59 3.02
CA ASP A 502 38.09 12.93 3.89
C ASP A 502 37.47 12.40 5.18
N ASP A 503 37.00 11.15 5.17
CA ASP A 503 36.27 10.59 6.29
C ASP A 503 36.61 9.11 6.52
N LYS A 504 35.89 8.47 7.45
CA LYS A 504 36.08 7.06 7.82
C LYS A 504 35.99 6.15 6.60
N LEU A 505 35.06 6.37 5.66
CA LEU A 505 34.89 5.52 4.49
C LEU A 505 36.03 5.71 3.48
N THR A 506 36.39 6.95 3.13
CA THR A 506 37.44 7.18 2.14
C THR A 506 38.82 6.74 2.64
N LYS A 507 39.05 6.80 3.96
CA LYS A 507 40.26 6.26 4.62
C LYS A 507 40.36 4.74 4.57
N MET A 508 39.26 4.01 4.35
CA MET A 508 39.29 2.55 4.18
C MET A 508 39.76 2.11 2.80
N VAL A 509 39.84 3.03 1.82
CA VAL A 509 40.17 2.72 0.41
C VAL A 509 41.17 3.72 -0.19
N PRO A 510 42.32 4.00 0.47
CA PRO A 510 43.23 5.08 0.07
C PRO A 510 43.72 4.96 -1.38
N THR A 511 43.96 3.73 -1.86
CA THR A 511 44.42 3.47 -3.23
C THR A 511 43.41 3.88 -4.30
N PHE A 512 42.10 3.80 -4.02
CA PHE A 512 41.05 4.26 -4.94
C PHE A 512 40.94 5.78 -4.90
N VAL A 513 41.00 6.36 -3.70
CA VAL A 513 40.97 7.81 -3.48
C VAL A 513 42.12 8.49 -4.22
N ASP A 514 43.36 8.02 -4.03
CA ASP A 514 44.56 8.59 -4.66
C ASP A 514 44.49 8.52 -6.19
N ARG A 515 43.97 7.40 -6.73
CA ARG A 515 43.80 7.24 -8.18
C ARG A 515 42.83 8.26 -8.76
N VAL A 516 41.73 8.53 -8.07
CA VAL A 516 40.74 9.52 -8.52
C VAL A 516 41.31 10.93 -8.38
N LEU A 517 41.88 11.28 -7.23
CA LEU A 517 42.45 12.60 -6.97
C LEU A 517 43.60 12.96 -7.93
N ALA A 518 44.40 11.98 -8.35
CA ALA A 518 45.46 12.17 -9.34
C ALA A 518 44.93 12.72 -10.67
N LYS A 519 43.71 12.36 -11.10
CA LYS A 519 43.07 12.91 -12.30
C LYS A 519 42.70 14.40 -12.16
N TYR A 520 42.64 14.89 -10.93
CA TYR A 520 42.26 16.26 -10.57
C TYR A 520 43.44 17.02 -9.90
N ASN A 521 44.68 16.65 -10.24
CA ASN A 521 45.91 17.28 -9.75
C ASN A 521 46.00 17.36 -8.20
N ASN A 522 45.33 16.46 -7.47
CA ASN A 522 45.26 16.46 -6.01
C ASN A 522 44.79 17.79 -5.40
N SER A 523 43.97 18.56 -6.12
CA SER A 523 43.58 19.93 -5.78
C SER A 523 42.21 20.06 -5.10
N CYS A 524 41.53 18.93 -4.86
CA CYS A 524 40.17 18.91 -4.33
C CYS A 524 40.14 19.24 -2.84
N VAL A 525 39.24 20.14 -2.46
CA VAL A 525 39.01 20.43 -1.04
C VAL A 525 38.36 19.24 -0.36
N ARG A 526 38.72 19.05 0.92
CA ARG A 526 38.34 17.88 1.71
C ARG A 526 37.19 18.15 2.69
N THR A 527 36.88 19.43 2.90
CA THR A 527 35.81 19.89 3.79
C THR A 527 34.77 20.63 2.94
N PRO A 528 33.48 20.35 3.12
CA PRO A 528 32.42 21.03 2.39
C PRO A 528 32.42 22.52 2.72
N LYS A 529 32.19 23.37 1.73
CA LYS A 529 32.08 24.83 1.91
C LYS A 529 30.96 25.21 2.87
N LYS A 530 29.84 24.49 2.81
CA LYS A 530 28.63 24.69 3.62
C LYS A 530 27.84 23.40 3.75
N GLN A 531 27.02 23.34 4.80
CA GLN A 531 25.85 22.46 4.79
C GLN A 531 24.78 23.11 3.91
N VAL A 532 24.13 22.31 3.07
CA VAL A 532 23.00 22.73 2.23
C VAL A 532 21.77 22.76 3.12
N GLU A 533 21.29 23.96 3.38
CA GLU A 533 20.01 24.18 4.05
C GLU A 533 18.86 23.91 3.08
N THR A 534 17.75 23.37 3.57
CA THR A 534 16.55 23.20 2.74
C THR A 534 15.96 24.58 2.39
N LYS A 535 15.86 24.89 1.11
CA LYS A 535 15.12 26.06 0.60
C LYS A 535 13.60 25.84 0.57
N PHE A 536 13.15 24.71 1.09
CA PHE A 536 11.78 24.26 1.00
C PHE A 536 11.22 23.96 2.38
N ASP A 537 9.97 24.35 2.60
CA ASP A 537 9.22 23.95 3.79
C ASP A 537 8.84 22.47 3.67
N ILE A 538 9.56 21.61 4.40
CA ILE A 538 9.26 20.19 4.52
C ILE A 538 8.24 19.89 5.64
N PHE A 539 7.94 20.88 6.47
CA PHE A 539 7.02 20.79 7.61
C PHE A 539 5.61 21.31 7.29
N TYR A 540 5.39 21.77 6.06
CA TYR A 540 4.10 22.26 5.58
C TYR A 540 2.95 21.28 5.91
N GLY A 541 2.03 21.74 6.75
CA GLY A 541 0.82 21.00 7.13
C GLY A 541 1.01 19.85 8.12
N LEU A 542 2.22 19.66 8.67
CA LEU A 542 2.40 18.71 9.76
C LEU A 542 1.60 19.16 10.98
N PHE A 543 1.01 18.19 11.69
CA PHE A 543 0.17 18.40 12.88
C PHE A 543 -1.09 19.25 12.64
N THR A 544 -1.43 19.54 11.38
CA THR A 544 -2.71 20.14 11.03
C THR A 544 -3.69 19.07 10.57
N LYS A 545 -4.99 19.38 10.63
CA LYS A 545 -6.08 18.52 10.16
C LYS A 545 -6.88 19.31 9.13
N ARG A 546 -7.11 18.73 7.95
CA ARG A 546 -8.14 19.27 7.02
C ARG A 546 -9.54 18.95 7.56
N SER A 547 -10.57 19.63 7.03
CA SER A 547 -11.97 19.50 7.48
C SER A 547 -12.56 18.10 7.35
N GLN A 548 -13.17 17.56 8.41
CA GLN A 548 -13.90 16.29 8.38
C GLN A 548 -14.72 16.10 7.09
N TRP A 549 -14.72 14.88 6.55
CA TRP A 549 -15.36 14.58 5.26
C TRP A 549 -16.24 13.31 5.28
N ILE A 550 -16.34 12.65 6.44
CA ILE A 550 -17.27 11.54 6.69
C ILE A 550 -18.13 11.93 7.88
N PHE A 551 -19.45 11.86 7.73
CA PHE A 551 -20.41 12.25 8.76
C PHE A 551 -21.42 11.13 8.97
N PHE A 552 -21.67 10.78 10.23
CA PHE A 552 -22.73 9.83 10.60
C PHE A 552 -23.94 10.61 11.11
N GLU A 553 -25.12 10.25 10.62
CA GLU A 553 -26.39 10.96 10.86
C GLU A 553 -27.39 10.12 11.68
#